data_AF-A0A7X6YAS5-F1
#
_entry.id   AF-A0A7X6YAS5-F1
#
_cell.length_a   1.000
_cell.length_b   1.000
_cell.length_c   1.000
_cell.angle_alpha   90.00
_cell.angle_beta   90.00
_cell.angle_gamma   90.00
#
_symmetry.space_group_name_H-M   'P 1'
#
loop_
_entity.id
_entity.type
_entity.pdbx_description
1 polymer ?
#
loop_
_entity_poly.entity_id
_entity_poly.type
_entity_poly.pdbx_seq_one_letter_code
_entity_poly.pdbx_strand_id
1 'polypeptide(L)'
;MSIEKIVDAALSTAAGATGVTGLLLNPVLYFLFKRYLPQLDFLNRMALCMVIVLAVMTVMGFVARLPKPVVFHSNTHLNLESSKGAKWGGIAVVIATAILYIIFR
;
A
#
# COMPACT_ATOMS: atom_id res chain seq x y z
N MET A 1 -6.36 11.79 -16.06
CA MET A 1 -5.87 12.43 -14.83
C MET A 1 -5.98 11.38 -13.74
N SER A 2 -4.90 10.64 -13.50
CA SER A 2 -4.93 9.32 -12.85
C SER A 2 -5.05 9.43 -11.33
N ILE A 3 -5.85 8.56 -10.72
CA ILE A 3 -6.09 8.45 -9.27
C ILE A 3 -4.77 8.45 -8.46
N GLU A 4 -3.70 7.86 -9.01
CA GLU A 4 -2.35 7.88 -8.41
C GLU A 4 -1.86 9.29 -8.09
N LYS A 5 -2.05 10.27 -8.99
CA LYS A 5 -1.60 11.65 -8.75
C LYS A 5 -2.35 12.33 -7.61
N ILE A 6 -3.60 11.92 -7.38
CA ILE A 6 -4.44 12.45 -6.32
C ILE A 6 -4.02 11.83 -4.98
N VAL A 7 -3.71 10.53 -4.98
CA VAL A 7 -3.20 9.80 -3.83
C VAL A 7 -1.80 10.28 -3.43
N ASP A 8 -0.89 10.50 -4.39
CA ASP A 8 0.45 11.05 -4.15
C ASP A 8 0.40 12.50 -3.65
N ALA A 9 -0.48 13.33 -4.22
CA ALA A 9 -0.69 14.69 -3.73
C ALA A 9 -1.31 14.71 -2.32
N ALA A 10 -2.21 13.77 -2.01
CA ALA A 10 -2.77 13.60 -0.69
C ALA A 10 -1.71 13.13 0.33
N LEU A 11 -0.86 12.16 -0.03
CA LEU A 11 0.17 11.58 0.84
C LEU A 11 1.37 12.51 1.08
N SER A 12 1.83 13.24 0.07
CA SER A 12 2.92 14.24 0.20
C SER A 12 2.54 15.44 1.08
N THR A 13 1.24 15.65 1.26
CA THR A 13 0.65 16.72 2.07
C THR A 13 0.20 16.21 3.44
N ALA A 14 0.19 14.89 3.64
CA ALA A 14 -0.27 14.29 4.87
C ALA A 14 0.85 14.40 5.92
N ALA A 15 0.62 15.19 6.98
CA ALA A 15 1.50 15.22 8.15
C ALA A 15 1.84 13.78 8.57
N GLY A 16 3.05 13.52 9.09
CA GLY A 16 3.43 12.18 9.58
C GLY A 16 2.40 11.52 10.53
N ALA A 17 1.50 12.31 11.13
CA ALA A 17 0.32 11.87 11.86
C ALA A 17 -0.66 10.97 11.06
N THR A 18 -0.80 11.11 9.74
CA THR A 18 -1.64 10.22 8.92
C THR A 18 -1.02 8.82 8.81
N GLY A 19 0.31 8.74 8.71
CA GLY A 19 1.08 7.51 8.80
C GLY A 19 0.87 6.80 10.14
N VAL A 20 0.99 7.55 11.25
CA VAL A 20 0.81 7.01 12.60
C VAL A 20 -0.63 6.54 12.84
N THR A 21 -1.62 7.30 12.38
CA THR A 21 -3.04 6.91 12.51
C THR A 21 -3.34 5.65 11.70
N GLY A 22 -2.87 5.53 10.46
CA GLY A 22 -2.99 4.30 9.68
C GLY A 22 -2.28 3.09 10.32
N LEU A 23 -1.09 3.31 10.89
CA LEU A 23 -0.32 2.27 11.58
C LEU A 23 -1.03 1.75 12.83
N LEU A 24 -1.64 2.62 13.64
CA LEU A 24 -2.37 2.24 14.84
C LEU A 24 -3.76 1.66 14.51
N LEU A 25 -4.40 2.14 13.44
CA LEU A 25 -5.72 1.68 13.01
C LEU A 25 -5.68 0.21 12.56
N ASN A 26 -4.59 -0.24 11.93
CA ASN A 26 -4.51 -1.60 11.39
C ASN A 26 -4.58 -2.70 12.49
N PRO A 27 -3.78 -2.68 13.57
CA PRO A 27 -3.93 -3.62 14.69
C PRO A 27 -5.32 -3.59 15.34
N VAL A 28 -5.90 -2.39 15.49
CA VAL A 28 -7.22 -2.20 16.10
C VAL A 28 -8.31 -2.83 15.24
N LEU A 29 -8.31 -2.54 13.93
CA LEU A 29 -9.25 -3.15 12.98
C LEU A 29 -9.07 -4.65 12.91
N TYR A 30 -7.83 -5.14 12.86
CA TYR A 30 -7.55 -6.56 12.80
C TYR A 30 -8.06 -7.30 14.04
N PHE A 31 -7.86 -6.73 15.24
CA PHE A 31 -8.40 -7.29 16.48
C PHE A 31 -9.93 -7.29 16.47
N LEU A 32 -10.55 -6.21 15.99
CA LEU A 32 -12.00 -6.10 15.88
C LEU A 32 -12.58 -7.13 14.91
N PHE A 33 -12.01 -7.28 13.71
CA PHE A 33 -12.41 -8.29 12.74
C PHE A 33 -12.21 -9.71 13.27
N LYS A 34 -11.12 -9.97 14.00
CA LYS A 34 -10.90 -11.26 14.65
C LYS A 34 -11.97 -11.58 15.69
N ARG A 35 -12.47 -10.58 16.43
CA ARG A 35 -13.44 -10.78 17.51
C ARG A 35 -14.88 -10.89 17.02
N TYR A 36 -15.27 -10.11 16.01
CA TYR A 36 -16.65 -10.00 15.55
C TYR A 36 -16.95 -10.79 14.28
N LEU A 37 -15.95 -11.13 13.47
CA LEU A 37 -16.10 -11.86 12.21
C LEU A 37 -15.17 -13.09 12.14
N PRO A 38 -15.34 -14.10 13.03
CA PRO A 38 -14.50 -15.30 13.06
C PRO A 38 -14.61 -16.18 11.82
N GLN A 39 -15.60 -15.96 10.94
CA GLN A 39 -15.82 -16.68 9.70
C GLN A 39 -14.97 -16.18 8.51
N LEU A 40 -14.34 -15.02 8.62
CA LEU A 40 -13.47 -14.51 7.54
C LEU A 40 -12.13 -15.24 7.57
N ASP A 41 -11.61 -15.71 6.45
CA ASP A 41 -10.23 -16.23 6.42
C ASP A 41 -9.21 -15.16 6.79
N PHE A 42 -8.08 -15.57 7.38
CA PHE A 42 -6.99 -14.67 7.76
C PHE A 42 -6.58 -13.75 6.59
N LEU A 43 -6.47 -14.33 5.38
CA LEU A 43 -6.12 -13.59 4.16
C LEU A 43 -7.13 -12.49 3.83
N ASN A 44 -8.43 -12.81 3.92
CA ASN A 44 -9.49 -11.84 3.61
C ASN A 44 -9.56 -10.72 4.66
N ARG A 45 -9.31 -11.03 5.94
CA ARG A 45 -9.20 -10.02 7.01
C ARG A 45 -8.04 -9.05 6.76
N MET A 46 -6.89 -9.56 6.35
CA MET A 46 -5.71 -8.73 6.06
C MET A 46 -5.96 -7.81 4.86
N ALA A 47 -6.57 -8.35 3.79
CA ALA A 47 -6.94 -7.56 2.62
C ALA A 47 -7.92 -6.43 2.98
N LEU A 48 -8.94 -6.72 3.78
CA LEU A 48 -9.91 -5.72 4.25
C LEU A 48 -9.25 -4.64 5.11
N CYS A 49 -8.38 -5.00 6.06
CA CYS A 49 -7.63 -4.01 6.85
C CYS A 49 -6.81 -3.07 5.95
N MET A 50 -6.14 -3.61 4.92
CA MET A 50 -5.34 -2.83 3.98
C MET A 50 -6.20 -1.83 3.19
N VAL A 51 -7.34 -2.26 2.66
CA VAL A 51 -8.28 -1.39 1.93
C VAL A 51 -8.86 -0.30 2.84
N ILE A 52 -9.27 -0.64 4.07
CA ILE A 52 -9.86 0.33 5.01
C ILE A 52 -8.82 1.37 5.43
N VAL A 53 -7.60 0.95 5.77
CA VAL A 53 -6.53 1.89 6.16
C VAL A 53 -6.18 2.83 5.02
N LEU A 54 -6.06 2.33 3.78
CA LEU A 54 -5.84 3.17 2.60
C LEU A 54 -7.00 4.15 2.37
N ALA A 55 -8.25 3.71 2.55
CA ALA A 55 -9.42 4.58 2.41
C ALA A 55 -9.40 5.70 3.46
N VAL A 56 -9.11 5.37 4.73
CA VAL A 56 -9.02 6.36 5.81
C VAL A 56 -7.88 7.34 5.58
N MET A 57 -6.69 6.87 5.20
CA MET A 57 -5.56 7.74 4.89
C MET A 57 -5.86 8.66 3.69
N THR A 58 -6.56 8.15 2.68
CA THR A 58 -6.99 8.92 1.51
C THR A 58 -7.97 10.01 1.92
N VAL A 59 -9.01 9.68 2.69
CA VAL A 59 -10.00 10.65 3.20
C VAL A 59 -9.33 11.70 4.09
N MET A 60 -8.44 11.28 5.00
CA MET A 60 -7.69 12.21 5.84
C MET A 60 -6.78 13.12 5.02
N GLY A 61 -6.12 12.62 3.97
CA GLY A 61 -5.31 13.45 3.06
C GLY A 61 -6.13 14.46 2.23
N PHE A 62 -7.41 14.18 1.97
CA PHE A 62 -8.32 15.15 1.36
C PHE A 62 -8.80 16.23 2.33
N VAL A 63 -9.14 15.86 3.57
CA VAL A 63 -9.71 16.77 4.58
C VAL A 63 -8.63 17.58 5.29
N ALA A 64 -7.48 16.97 5.60
CA ALA A 64 -6.39 17.58 6.35
C ALA A 64 -5.16 17.79 5.46
N ARG A 65 -5.31 18.65 4.44
CA ARG A 65 -4.16 19.10 3.64
C ARG A 65 -3.30 20.08 4.45
N LEU A 66 -2.03 19.77 4.68
CA LEU A 66 -1.06 20.73 5.22
C LEU A 66 -0.88 21.93 4.27
N PRO A 67 -0.72 23.16 4.82
CA PRO A 67 -0.42 24.37 4.05
C PRO A 67 0.95 24.36 3.36
N LYS A 68 1.87 23.50 3.83
CA LYS A 68 3.20 23.32 3.24
C LYS A 68 3.41 21.82 2.96
N PRO A 69 3.64 21.43 1.69
CA PRO A 69 3.98 20.05 1.36
C PRO A 69 5.26 19.65 2.08
N VAL A 70 5.31 18.42 2.58
CA VAL A 70 6.51 17.90 3.25
C VAL A 70 7.64 17.86 2.23
N VAL A 71 8.70 18.64 2.47
CA VAL A 71 9.88 18.66 1.61
C VAL A 71 10.64 17.35 1.87
N PHE A 72 10.33 16.33 1.09
CA PHE A 72 11.16 15.13 1.02
C PHE A 72 12.48 15.54 0.36
N HIS A 73 13.55 15.66 1.16
CA HIS A 73 14.91 15.73 0.63
C HIS A 73 15.23 14.38 0.00
N SER A 74 14.82 14.19 -1.26
CA SER A 74 15.21 13.03 -2.05
C SER A 74 16.70 13.14 -2.33
N ASN A 75 17.51 12.39 -1.57
CA ASN A 75 18.87 12.10 -1.99
C ASN A 75 18.78 11.12 -3.15
N THR A 76 18.60 11.66 -4.36
CA THR A 76 18.43 10.91 -5.62
C THR A 76 19.76 10.33 -6.11
N HIS A 77 20.49 9.64 -5.23
CA HIS A 77 21.65 8.80 -5.57
C HIS A 77 21.27 7.32 -5.70
N LEU A 78 19.98 6.99 -5.64
CA LEU A 78 19.47 5.67 -5.96
C LEU A 78 19.23 5.58 -7.47
N ASN A 79 20.18 4.99 -8.19
CA ASN A 79 19.99 4.63 -9.59
C ASN A 79 18.91 3.56 -9.70
N LEU A 80 17.67 3.97 -9.97
CA LEU A 80 16.51 3.11 -10.21
C LEU A 80 16.42 2.64 -11.66
N GLU A 81 17.49 2.79 -12.45
CA GLU A 81 17.56 2.26 -13.80
C GLU A 81 17.42 0.74 -13.73
N SER A 82 16.28 0.24 -14.20
CA SER A 82 15.98 -1.18 -14.22
C SER A 82 17.05 -1.89 -15.06
N SER A 83 17.92 -2.64 -14.39
CA SER A 83 18.90 -3.46 -15.07
C SER A 83 18.19 -4.44 -16.01
N LYS A 84 18.68 -4.56 -17.25
CA LYS A 84 18.14 -5.51 -18.23
C LYS A 84 18.04 -6.93 -17.65
N GLY A 85 18.98 -7.31 -16.78
CA GLY A 85 18.96 -8.59 -16.07
C GLY A 85 17.81 -8.73 -15.06
N ALA A 86 17.49 -7.67 -14.30
CA ALA A 86 16.39 -7.68 -13.35
C ALA A 86 15.03 -7.82 -14.05
N LYS A 87 14.87 -7.19 -15.23
CA LYS A 87 13.65 -7.30 -16.04
C LYS A 87 13.43 -8.72 -16.57
N TRP A 88 14.48 -9.35 -17.09
CA TRP A 88 14.41 -10.74 -17.57
C TRP A 88 14.19 -11.73 -16.44
N GLY A 89 14.87 -11.54 -15.30
CA GLY A 89 14.66 -12.36 -14.10
C GLY A 89 13.22 -12.28 -13.59
N GLY A 90 12.64 -11.07 -13.55
CA GLY A 90 11.24 -10.88 -13.16
C GLY A 90 10.26 -11.61 -14.08
N ILE A 91 10.46 -11.53 -15.41
CA ILE A 91 9.61 -12.24 -16.39
C ILE A 91 9.71 -13.75 -16.21
N ALA A 92 10.92 -14.29 -16.03
CA ALA A 92 11.13 -15.72 -15.83
C ALA A 92 10.37 -16.25 -14.60
N VAL A 93 10.41 -15.51 -13.48
CA VAL A 93 9.71 -15.90 -12.24
C VAL A 93 8.19 -15.88 -12.44
N VAL A 94 7.64 -14.86 -13.11
CA VAL A 94 6.19 -14.78 -13.39
C VAL A 94 5.72 -15.93 -14.27
N ILE A 95 6.49 -16.29 -15.30
CA ILE A 95 6.15 -17.42 -16.17
C ILE A 95 6.22 -18.74 -15.40
N ALA A 96 7.28 -18.94 -14.60
CA ALA A 96 7.44 -20.14 -13.79
C ALA A 96 6.29 -20.32 -12.79
N THR A 97 5.89 -19.26 -12.08
CA THR A 97 4.75 -19.33 -11.15
C THR A 97 3.43 -19.58 -11.87
N ALA A 98 3.21 -18.98 -13.04
CA ALA A 98 2.01 -19.23 -13.84
C ALA A 98 1.93 -20.70 -14.32
N ILE A 99 3.03 -21.26 -14.82
CA ILE A 99 3.10 -22.67 -15.26
C ILE A 99 2.79 -23.60 -14.08
N LEU A 100 3.43 -23.38 -12.92
CA LEU A 100 3.16 -24.16 -11.72
C LEU A 100 1.69 -24.07 -11.31
N TYR A 101 1.09 -22.89 -11.37
CA TYR A 101 -0.33 -22.71 -11.03
C TYR A 101 -1.28 -23.41 -12.01
N ILE A 102 -0.91 -23.54 -13.30
CA ILE A 102 -1.70 -24.28 -14.30
C ILE A 102 -1.57 -25.78 -14.10
N ILE A 103 -0.37 -26.29 -13.83
CA ILE A 103 -0.11 -27.73 -13.63
C ILE A 103 -0.71 -28.22 -12.30
N PHE A 104 -0.56 -27.43 -11.23
CA PHE A 104 -0.99 -27.77 -9.87
C PHE A 104 -2.31 -27.11 -9.44
N ARG A 105 -3.09 -26.61 -10.41
CA ARG A 105 -4.51 -26.28 -10.19
C ARG A 105 -5.25 -27.48 -9.61
#